data_AF-A0A6G7A5N1-F1
#
_entry.id   AF-A0A6G7A5N1-F1
#
_cell.length_a   1.000
_cell.length_b   1.000
_cell.length_c   1.000
_cell.angle_alpha   90.00
_cell.angle_beta   90.00
_cell.angle_gamma   90.00
#
_symmetry.space_group_name_H-M   'P 1'
#
loop_
_entity.id
_entity.type
_entity.pdbx_description
1 polymer ?
#
loop_
_entity_poly.entity_id
_entity_poly.type
_entity_poly.pdbx_seq_one_letter_code
_entity_poly.pdbx_strand_id
1 'polypeptide(L)' 'MRTTLNDQLAITAMAYRFSSQRSREHLGDELDLYFQITPTANVLVIPIVGLWKPQQGAKALYGESGMQTFLGMIVSFGW' A
#
# COMPACT_ATOMS: atom_id res chain seq x y z
N MET A 1 3.62 -12.52 -1.64
CA MET A 1 3.09 -13.73 -0.96
C MET A 1 1.63 -13.48 -0.67
N ARG A 2 0.74 -14.42 -0.99
CA ARG A 2 -0.72 -14.32 -0.76
C ARG A 2 -1.15 -15.50 0.12
N THR A 3 -1.91 -15.22 1.16
CA THR A 3 -2.54 -16.24 2.02
C THR A 3 -4.05 -16.02 2.01
N THR A 4 -4.82 -17.06 1.70
CA THR A 4 -6.29 -17.03 1.74
C THR A 4 -6.78 -17.82 2.95
N LEU A 5 -7.70 -17.24 3.71
CA LEU A 5 -8.28 -17.86 4.90
C LEU A 5 -9.80 -17.85 4.71
N ASN A 6 -10.31 -18.86 4.00
CA ASN A 6 -11.63 -18.92 3.32
C ASN A 6 -11.73 -18.07 2.03
N ASP A 7 -12.77 -18.31 1.22
CA ASP A 7 -12.98 -17.59 -0.07
C ASP A 7 -13.32 -16.10 0.10
N GLN A 8 -13.53 -15.65 1.33
CA GLN A 8 -13.96 -14.30 1.68
C GLN A 8 -12.82 -13.39 2.17
N LEU A 9 -11.66 -13.95 2.54
CA LEU A 9 -10.50 -13.20 3.03
C LEU A 9 -9.19 -13.63 2.33
N ALA A 10 -8.52 -12.67 1.71
CA ALA A 10 -7.14 -12.83 1.23
C ALA A 10 -6.24 -11.73 1.79
N ILE A 11 -5.05 -12.12 2.24
CA ILE A 11 -4.01 -11.20 2.72
C ILE A 11 -2.87 -11.21 1.71
N THR A 12 -2.49 -10.02 1.25
CA THR A 12 -1.39 -9.84 0.30
C THR A 12 -0.42 -8.78 0.82
N ALA A 13 0.87 -9.04 0.69
CA ALA A 13 1.91 -8.05 0.94
C ALA A 13 2.58 -7.62 -0.37
N MET A 14 2.75 -6.32 -0.58
CA MET A 14 3.48 -5.76 -1.73
C MET A 14 4.53 -4.77 -1.25
N ALA A 15 5.70 -4.81 -1.87
CA ALA A 15 6.77 -3.85 -1.63
C ALA A 15 7.00 -3.01 -2.89
N TYR A 16 7.14 -1.71 -2.72
CA TYR A 16 7.36 -0.77 -3.80
C TYR A 16 8.65 0.01 -3.58
N ARG A 17 9.28 0.39 -4.70
CA ARG A 17 10.42 1.31 -4.73
C ARG A 17 10.04 2.52 -5.58
N PHE A 18 10.01 3.69 -4.97
CA PHE A 18 9.63 4.93 -5.63
C PHE A 18 10.86 5.70 -6.09
N SER A 19 10.84 6.16 -7.34
CA SER A 19 11.90 6.99 -7.92
C SER A 19 11.32 8.22 -8.60
N SER A 20 12.04 9.34 -8.55
CA SER A 20 11.66 10.58 -9.19
C SER A 20 11.63 10.40 -10.72
N GLN A 21 10.51 10.77 -11.36
CA GLN A 21 10.44 10.74 -12.83
C GLN A 21 11.40 11.73 -13.48
N ARG A 22 11.71 12.85 -12.80
CA ARG A 22 12.55 13.93 -13.34
C ARG A 22 14.04 13.66 -13.16
N SER A 23 14.46 13.22 -11.97
CA SER A 23 15.87 13.08 -11.60
C SER A 23 16.34 11.62 -11.49
N ARG A 24 15.43 10.65 -11.57
CA ARG A 24 15.67 9.22 -11.27
C ARG A 24 16.21 8.95 -9.86
N GLU A 25 16.17 9.93 -8.98
CA GLU A 25 16.58 9.79 -7.59
C GLU A 25 15.62 8.88 -6.83
N HIS A 26 16.15 8.05 -5.94
CA HIS A 26 15.35 7.17 -5.09
C HIS A 26 14.60 8.02 -4.05
N LEU A 27 13.27 8.00 -4.13
CA LEU A 27 12.38 8.75 -3.23
C LEU A 27 12.13 7.99 -1.93
N GLY A 28 11.77 6.72 -2.01
CA GLY A 28 11.49 5.91 -0.83
C GLY A 28 11.12 4.47 -1.17
N ASP A 29 10.95 3.69 -0.12
CA ASP A 29 10.48 2.31 -0.17
C ASP A 29 9.18 2.21 0.61
N GLU A 30 8.24 1.40 0.12
CA GLU A 30 6.95 1.18 0.77
C GLU A 30 6.68 -0.31 0.92
N LEU A 31 6.05 -0.68 2.03
CA LEU A 31 5.53 -2.02 2.27
C LEU A 31 4.06 -1.94 2.67
N ASP A 32 3.21 -2.53 1.84
CA ASP A 32 1.77 -2.54 2.03
C ASP A 32 1.25 -3.93 2.36
N LEU A 33 0.31 -3.97 3.30
CA LEU A 33 -0.52 -5.13 3.62
C LEU A 33 -1.96 -4.86 3.19
N TYR A 34 -2.45 -5.66 2.26
CA TYR A 34 -3.81 -5.60 1.72
C TYR A 34 -4.65 -6.72 2.34
N PHE A 35 -5.82 -6.38 2.87
CA PHE A 35 -6.79 -7.32 3.41
C PHE A 35 -8.01 -7.34 2.49
N GLN A 36 -8.04 -8.21 1.51
CA GLN A 36 -9.17 -8.31 0.60
C GLN A 36 -10.32 -9.06 1.26
N ILE A 37 -11.43 -8.36 1.50
CA ILE A 37 -12.64 -8.88 2.16
C ILE A 37 -13.82 -8.75 1.21
N THR A 38 -14.55 -9.84 1.00
CA THR A 38 -15.76 -9.88 0.15
C THR A 38 -16.99 -10.11 1.04
N PRO A 39 -17.51 -9.07 1.74
CA PRO A 39 -18.61 -9.24 2.69
C PRO A 39 -19.93 -9.66 2.02
N THR A 40 -20.14 -9.29 0.76
CA THR A 40 -21.28 -9.70 -0.06
C THR A 40 -20.82 -9.98 -1.49
N ALA A 41 -21.68 -10.58 -2.33
CA ALA A 41 -21.35 -10.85 -3.73
C ALA A 41 -21.01 -9.60 -4.56
N ASN A 42 -21.46 -8.42 -4.11
CA ASN A 42 -21.35 -7.17 -4.86
C ASN A 42 -20.49 -6.11 -4.16
N VAL A 43 -19.82 -6.45 -3.05
CA VAL A 43 -19.00 -5.49 -2.31
C VAL A 43 -17.64 -6.11 -2.04
N LEU A 44 -16.59 -5.40 -2.42
CA LEU A 44 -15.21 -5.70 -2.11
C LEU A 44 -14.64 -4.57 -1.26
N VAL A 45 -14.11 -4.91 -0.10
CA VAL A 45 -13.44 -3.96 0.81
C VAL A 45 -12.00 -4.41 0.97
N ILE A 46 -11.06 -3.49 0.75
CA ILE A 46 -9.63 -3.74 0.90
C ILE A 46 -9.03 -2.68 1.82
N PRO A 47 -9.02 -2.89 3.14
CA PRO A 47 -8.18 -2.12 4.04
C PRO A 47 -6.71 -2.33 3.69
N ILE A 48 -5.93 -1.26 3.79
CA ILE A 48 -4.50 -1.23 3.50
C ILE A 48 -3.78 -0.67 4.72
N VAL A 49 -2.78 -1.39 5.20
CA VAL A 49 -1.83 -0.89 6.20
C VAL A 49 -0.46 -0.80 5.54
N GLY A 50 0.06 0.41 5.44
CA GLY A 50 1.31 0.69 4.74
C GLY A 50 2.40 1.25 5.65
N LEU A 51 3.64 0.88 5.35
CA LEU A 51 4.85 1.46 5.93
C LEU A 51 5.62 2.18 4.84
N TRP A 52 5.78 3.49 4.99
CA TRP A 52 6.56 4.35 4.12
C TRP A 52 7.92 4.65 4.75
N LYS A 53 8.99 4.42 3.98
CA LYS A 53 10.36 4.77 4.36
C LYS A 53 10.92 5.79 3.36
N PRO A 54 10.84 7.10 3.67
CA PRO A 54 11.42 8.13 2.82
C PRO A 54 12.95 7.99 2.80
N GLN A 55 13.53 8.21 1.62
CA GLN A 55 14.98 8.27 1.39
C GLN A 55 15.40 9.72 1.13
N GLN A 56 16.67 9.93 0.74
CA GLN A 56 17.21 11.28 0.52
C GLN A 56 16.38 12.09 -0.47
N GLY A 57 15.89 11.47 -1.56
CA GLY A 57 15.07 12.16 -2.55
C GLY A 57 13.74 12.67 -2.00
N ALA A 58 13.02 11.88 -1.21
CA ALA A 58 11.77 12.33 -0.59
C ALA A 58 12.03 13.42 0.48
N LYS A 59 13.12 13.30 1.25
CA LYS A 59 13.51 14.34 2.21
C LYS A 59 13.84 15.67 1.52
N ALA A 60 14.57 15.62 0.42
CA ALA A 60 14.98 16.81 -0.33
C ALA A 60 13.79 17.49 -1.04
N LEU A 61 12.87 16.71 -1.60
CA LEU A 61 11.75 17.23 -2.40
C LEU A 61 10.52 17.58 -1.57
N TYR A 62 10.23 16.81 -0.52
CA TYR A 62 8.97 16.87 0.21
C TYR A 62 9.17 17.11 1.72
N GLY A 63 10.42 17.18 2.20
CA GLY A 63 10.71 17.38 3.64
C GLY A 63 10.39 16.16 4.51
N GLU A 64 10.02 15.04 3.90
CA GLU A 64 9.63 13.83 4.63
C GLU A 64 10.83 13.16 5.28
N SER A 65 10.66 12.73 6.53
CA SER A 65 11.70 12.03 7.26
C SER A 65 11.10 11.07 8.29
N GLY A 66 11.88 10.07 8.68
CA GLY A 66 11.43 8.99 9.56
C GLY A 66 10.48 8.01 8.85
N MET A 67 10.37 6.80 9.39
CA MET A 67 9.40 5.83 8.89
C MET A 67 7.98 6.27 9.30
N GLN A 68 7.04 6.14 8.37
CA GLN A 68 5.65 6.56 8.57
C GLN A 68 4.72 5.38 8.34
N THR A 69 3.65 5.29 9.12
CA THR A 69 2.59 4.31 8.93
C THR A 69 1.36 5.01 8.39
N PHE A 70 0.69 4.43 7.40
CA PHE A 70 -0.57 4.94 6.88
C PHE A 70 -1.64 3.85 6.83
N LEU A 71 -2.89 4.31 6.80
CA LEU A 71 -4.08 3.48 6.64
C LEU A 71 -4.85 3.95 5.42
N GLY A 72 -5.21 3.01 4.56
CA GLY A 72 -6.03 3.23 3.37
C GLY A 72 -7.20 2.26 3.32
N MET A 73 -8.18 2.56 2.48
CA MET A 73 -9.28 1.65 2.21
C MET A 73 -9.73 1.81 0.76
N ILE A 74 -9.79 0.70 0.03
CA ILE A 74 -10.44 0.63 -1.27
C ILE A 74 -11.79 -0.05 -1.07
N VAL A 75 -12.85 0.58 -1.54
CA VAL A 75 -14.19 -0.02 -1.58
C VAL A 75 -14.63 -0.06 -3.04
N SER A 76 -14.97 -1.25 -3.52
CA SER A 76 -15.49 -1.47 -4.87
C SER A 76 -16.88 -2.10 -4.79
N PHE A 77 -17.79 -1.56 -5.60
CA PHE A 77 -19.17 -2.02 -5.71
C PHE A 77 -19.34 -2.69 -7.08
N GLY A 78 -19.78 -3.95 -7.07
CA GLY A 78 -20.22 -4.67 -8.26
C GLY A 78 -21.61 -4.18 -8.70
N TRP A 79 -21.85 -4.29 -10.01
CA TRP A 79 -23.15 -4.03 -10.64
C TRP A 79 -24.02 -5.28 -10.59
#